data_AF-A0A1Y1NBK1-F1
#
_entry.id   AF-A0A1Y1NBK1-F1
#
_cell.length_a   1.000
_cell.length_b   1.000
_cell.length_c   1.000
_cell.angle_alpha   90.00
_cell.angle_beta   90.00
_cell.angle_gamma   90.00
#
_symmetry.space_group_name_H-M   'P 1'
#
loop_
_entity.id
_entity.type
_entity.pdbx_description
1 polymer ?
#
loop_
_entity_poly.entity_id
_entity_poly.type
_entity_poly.pdbx_seq_one_letter_code
_entity_poly.pdbx_strand_id
1 'polypeptide(L)'
;MREHKCYPEKTSFRECMDFYFQCCSMETSCDIVSVMAATLANGGICPLTEEKVLGPESVRNVLSLMHSCGMYDYSGQFAFKVGLPAKSGVCGGLLVVIPNVMGICTWSPSLDALGNSCRGVQFCEELVKKFNFHRYDNLIHASDKIDPRRHKFETKGLNIVNLLFCASSGDITALRRHKLSGMDMTLSDYDGRTALHLAAAEGHVNCVEFLLKQCNVPHNVLDRWGNSPLHEATMFGHTAVVDLLKEWETHCALSGAKKEKKEVDLPPLNT
;
A
#
# COMPACT_ATOMS: atom_id res chain seq x y z
N MET A 1 37.07 -21.33 17.70
CA MET A 1 37.50 -19.99 17.23
C MET A 1 38.95 -19.65 17.57
N ARG A 2 39.41 -19.79 18.83
CA ARG A 2 40.81 -19.48 19.20
C ARG A 2 41.84 -20.35 18.48
N GLU A 3 41.63 -21.67 18.49
CA GLU A 3 42.53 -22.65 17.84
C GLU A 3 42.58 -22.50 16.31
N HIS A 4 41.50 -21.98 15.72
CA HIS A 4 41.37 -21.76 14.28
C HIS A 4 41.76 -20.34 13.84
N LYS A 5 42.45 -19.56 14.68
CA LYS A 5 42.96 -18.22 14.36
C LYS A 5 41.89 -17.24 13.84
N CYS A 6 40.67 -17.30 14.39
CA CYS A 6 39.57 -16.43 13.96
C CYS A 6 39.64 -14.99 14.52
N TYR A 7 40.57 -14.69 15.43
CA TYR A 7 40.72 -13.37 16.06
C TYR A 7 41.92 -12.61 15.47
N PRO A 8 41.88 -11.26 15.47
CA PRO A 8 43.04 -10.44 15.10
C PRO A 8 44.28 -10.76 15.93
N GLU A 9 45.46 -10.47 15.38
CA GLU A 9 46.72 -10.66 16.09
C GLU A 9 46.76 -9.84 17.40
N LYS A 10 47.41 -10.39 18.44
CA LYS A 10 47.56 -9.78 19.77
C LYS A 10 46.26 -9.60 20.58
N THR A 11 45.21 -10.35 20.27
CA THR A 11 43.93 -10.28 20.99
C THR A 11 43.89 -11.25 22.18
N SER A 12 43.51 -10.76 23.37
CA SER A 12 43.24 -11.58 24.55
C SER A 12 41.83 -12.16 24.49
N PHE A 13 41.72 -13.49 24.35
CA PHE A 13 40.41 -14.16 24.25
C PHE A 13 39.51 -13.90 25.48
N ARG A 14 40.10 -13.87 26.67
CA ARG A 14 39.34 -13.69 27.92
C ARG A 14 38.72 -12.30 27.99
N GLU A 15 39.48 -11.26 27.67
CA GLU A 15 38.99 -9.88 27.62
C GLU A 15 37.88 -9.70 26.59
N CYS A 16 38.01 -10.32 25.40
CA CYS A 16 36.94 -10.27 24.39
C CYS A 16 35.65 -10.94 24.86
N MET A 17 35.75 -12.06 25.58
CA MET A 17 34.56 -12.73 26.14
C MET A 17 33.92 -11.91 27.25
N ASP A 18 34.73 -11.33 28.14
CA ASP A 18 34.23 -10.47 29.20
C ASP A 18 33.52 -9.23 28.61
N PHE A 19 34.11 -8.61 27.58
CA PHE A 19 33.48 -7.50 26.86
C PHE A 19 32.18 -7.90 26.14
N TYR A 20 32.14 -9.09 25.55
CA TYR A 20 30.92 -9.63 24.93
C TYR A 20 29.78 -9.75 25.96
N PHE A 21 30.07 -10.31 27.14
CA PHE A 21 29.06 -10.45 28.19
C PHE A 21 28.56 -9.09 28.68
N GLN A 22 29.46 -8.11 28.84
CA GLN A 22 29.08 -6.73 29.20
C GLN A 22 28.15 -6.11 28.16
N CYS A 23 28.43 -6.28 26.87
CA CYS A 23 27.55 -5.80 25.79
C CYS A 23 26.18 -6.47 25.81
N CYS A 24 26.12 -7.78 26.08
CA CYS A 24 24.86 -8.53 26.13
C CYS A 24 24.02 -8.25 27.39
N SER A 25 24.63 -7.70 28.45
CA SER A 25 23.97 -7.35 29.70
C SER A 25 23.55 -5.88 29.78
N MET A 26 23.59 -5.14 28.66
CA MET A 26 23.13 -3.74 28.65
C MET A 26 21.62 -3.66 28.82
N GLU A 27 21.19 -2.76 29.70
CA GLU A 27 19.78 -2.48 29.95
C GLU A 27 19.32 -1.27 29.14
N THR A 28 18.14 -1.38 28.53
CA THR A 28 17.54 -0.32 27.72
C THR A 28 16.01 -0.35 27.84
N SER A 29 15.34 0.73 27.46
CA SER A 29 13.89 0.80 27.33
C SER A 29 13.46 0.73 25.86
N CYS A 30 12.20 0.36 25.61
CA CYS A 30 11.64 0.33 24.26
C CYS A 30 11.78 1.68 23.54
N ASP A 31 11.63 2.79 24.26
CA ASP A 31 11.73 4.14 23.71
C ASP A 31 13.13 4.40 23.16
N ILE A 32 14.17 4.08 23.95
CA ILE A 32 15.57 4.26 23.54
C ILE A 32 15.89 3.38 22.33
N VAL A 33 15.50 2.10 22.37
CA VAL A 33 15.76 1.17 21.26
C VAL A 33 14.99 1.56 20.00
N SER A 34 13.80 2.14 20.13
CA SER A 34 13.04 2.66 18.98
C SER A 34 13.78 3.80 18.28
N VAL A 35 14.44 4.69 19.04
CA VAL A 35 15.28 5.77 18.49
C VAL A 35 16.53 5.21 17.82
N MET A 36 17.15 4.18 18.41
CA MET A 36 18.29 3.48 17.77
C MET A 36 17.87 2.82 16.45
N ALA A 37 16.72 2.13 16.44
CA ALA A 37 16.15 1.55 15.23
C ALA A 37 15.83 2.61 14.17
N ALA A 38 15.30 3.77 14.60
CA ALA A 38 14.97 4.87 13.70
C ALA A 38 16.25 5.56 13.17
N THR A 39 17.33 5.58 13.94
CA THR A 39 18.65 6.03 13.48
C THR A 39 19.18 5.14 12.35
N LEU A 40 18.97 3.82 12.44
CA LEU A 40 19.26 2.91 11.33
C LEU A 40 18.31 3.14 10.13
N ALA A 41 17.02 3.39 10.39
CA ALA A 41 16.06 3.71 9.34
C ALA A 41 16.44 4.98 8.56
N ASN A 42 17.06 5.95 9.24
CA ASN A 42 17.46 7.25 8.73
C ASN A 42 18.94 7.30 8.27
N GLY A 43 19.48 6.16 7.82
CA GLY A 43 20.80 6.11 7.20
C GLY A 43 21.98 6.40 8.14
N GLY A 44 21.79 6.30 9.46
CA GLY A 44 22.82 6.54 10.47
C GLY A 44 22.79 7.92 11.11
N ILE A 45 21.77 8.73 10.78
CA ILE A 45 21.53 10.05 11.37
C ILE A 45 20.45 9.91 12.44
N CYS A 46 20.75 10.36 13.66
CA CYS A 46 19.79 10.30 14.75
C CYS A 46 18.57 11.19 14.45
N PRO A 47 17.33 10.67 14.51
CA PRO A 47 16.14 11.45 14.15
C PRO A 47 15.78 12.54 15.17
N LEU A 48 16.32 12.46 16.40
CA LEU A 48 16.04 13.44 17.45
C LEU A 48 17.12 14.52 17.55
N THR A 49 18.38 14.20 17.25
CA THR A 49 19.51 15.12 17.39
C THR A 49 20.09 15.58 16.06
N GLU A 50 19.68 14.96 14.95
CA GLU A 50 20.20 15.19 13.58
C GLU A 50 21.71 14.94 13.42
N GLU A 51 22.35 14.35 14.43
CA GLU A 51 23.77 14.02 14.39
C GLU A 51 24.02 12.74 13.58
N LYS A 52 25.10 12.75 12.81
CA LYS A 52 25.57 11.57 12.08
C LYS A 52 26.34 10.66 13.03
N VAL A 53 25.68 9.59 13.47
CA VAL A 53 26.24 8.60 14.41
C VAL A 53 26.97 7.47 13.67
N LEU A 54 26.45 7.05 12.51
CA LEU A 54 26.97 5.91 11.75
C LEU A 54 27.21 6.26 10.27
N GLY A 55 28.15 5.56 9.64
CA GLY A 55 28.33 5.61 8.20
C GLY A 55 27.18 4.91 7.46
N PRO A 56 26.68 5.47 6.34
CA PRO A 56 25.55 4.88 5.60
C PRO A 56 25.87 3.48 5.04
N GLU A 57 27.13 3.21 4.73
CA GLU A 57 27.58 1.88 4.30
C GLU A 57 27.40 0.84 5.42
N SER A 58 27.83 1.17 6.64
CA SER A 58 27.68 0.31 7.81
C SER A 58 26.20 0.04 8.09
N VAL A 59 25.35 1.06 7.99
CA VAL A 59 23.90 0.93 8.18
C VAL A 59 23.29 -0.01 7.16
N ARG A 60 23.61 0.16 5.86
CA ARG A 60 23.14 -0.74 4.80
C ARG A 60 23.56 -2.19 5.05
N ASN A 61 24.81 -2.40 5.45
CA ASN A 61 25.34 -3.75 5.72
C ASN A 61 24.61 -4.39 6.91
N VAL A 62 24.42 -3.64 8.00
CA VAL A 62 23.68 -4.10 9.18
C VAL A 62 22.23 -4.44 8.84
N LEU A 63 21.51 -3.57 8.12
CA LEU A 63 20.12 -3.82 7.73
C LEU A 63 19.96 -5.02 6.80
N SER A 64 20.97 -5.30 5.97
CA SER A 64 20.98 -6.46 5.08
C SER A 64 21.16 -7.75 5.89
N LEU A 65 22.09 -7.76 6.85
CA LEU A 65 22.32 -8.90 7.75
C LEU A 65 21.15 -9.12 8.71
N MET A 66 20.52 -8.06 9.20
CA MET A 66 19.31 -8.17 10.03
C MET A 66 18.16 -8.79 9.24
N HIS A 67 18.05 -8.52 7.94
CA HIS A 67 17.03 -9.13 7.11
C HIS A 67 17.23 -10.65 6.95
N SER A 68 18.47 -11.11 6.72
CA SER A 68 18.74 -12.54 6.48
C SER A 68 19.04 -13.37 7.73
N CYS A 69 19.56 -12.75 8.79
CA CYS A 69 20.15 -13.42 9.97
C CYS A 69 19.66 -12.85 11.31
N GLY A 70 18.58 -12.07 11.30
CA GLY A 70 18.12 -11.28 12.44
C GLY A 70 17.38 -12.07 13.54
N MET A 71 16.66 -13.11 13.18
CA MET A 71 15.60 -13.74 13.99
C MET A 71 15.86 -15.22 14.29
N TYR A 72 17.10 -15.55 14.66
CA TYR A 72 17.55 -16.94 14.85
C TYR A 72 17.22 -17.80 13.62
N ASP A 73 16.80 -19.05 13.81
CA ASP A 73 16.40 -19.93 12.72
C ASP A 73 15.11 -19.48 12.01
N TYR A 74 14.33 -18.57 12.61
CA TYR A 74 13.15 -17.97 12.00
C TYR A 74 13.49 -16.89 10.96
N SER A 75 14.76 -16.49 10.81
CA SER A 75 15.16 -15.37 9.93
C SER A 75 14.66 -15.52 8.49
N GLY A 76 14.78 -16.71 7.89
CA GLY A 76 14.31 -16.93 6.51
C GLY A 76 12.78 -16.80 6.37
N GLN A 77 12.02 -17.34 7.33
CA GLN A 77 10.57 -17.24 7.33
C GLN A 77 10.09 -15.82 7.61
N PHE A 78 10.74 -15.11 8.53
CA PHE A 78 10.45 -13.72 8.84
C PHE A 78 10.73 -12.81 7.64
N ALA A 79 11.87 -13.00 6.97
CA ALA A 79 12.24 -12.28 5.75
C ALA A 79 11.23 -12.51 4.61
N PHE A 80 10.66 -13.71 4.52
CA PHE A 80 9.67 -14.04 3.50
C PHE A 80 8.26 -13.53 3.81
N LYS A 81 7.81 -13.66 5.07
CA LYS A 81 6.43 -13.30 5.48
C LYS A 81 6.29 -11.82 5.82
N VAL A 82 7.26 -11.25 6.53
CA VAL A 82 7.22 -9.87 7.05
C VAL A 82 8.09 -8.95 6.20
N GLY A 83 9.26 -9.43 5.75
CA GLY A 83 10.10 -8.65 4.84
C GLY A 83 10.82 -7.45 5.46
N LEU A 84 10.79 -7.30 6.78
CA LEU A 84 11.44 -6.20 7.49
C LEU A 84 12.77 -6.64 8.12
N PRO A 85 13.82 -5.81 8.11
CA PRO A 85 14.99 -6.01 8.96
C PRO A 85 14.60 -5.99 10.42
N ALA A 86 14.94 -7.05 11.15
CA ALA A 86 14.69 -7.14 12.57
C ALA A 86 15.82 -7.85 13.32
N LYS A 87 15.89 -7.68 14.63
CA LYS A 87 16.78 -8.44 15.51
C LYS A 87 16.05 -8.80 16.79
N SER A 88 15.98 -10.10 17.07
CA SER A 88 15.42 -10.63 18.32
C SER A 88 16.48 -10.76 19.39
N GLY A 89 16.09 -10.55 20.65
CA GLY A 89 16.88 -10.84 21.84
C GLY A 89 16.12 -11.74 22.81
N VAL A 90 16.86 -12.59 23.53
CA VAL A 90 16.33 -13.54 24.53
C VAL A 90 15.63 -12.86 25.72
N CYS A 91 15.81 -11.55 25.90
CA CYS A 91 15.06 -10.76 26.88
C CYS A 91 13.59 -10.51 26.47
N GLY A 92 13.18 -10.98 25.28
CA GLY A 92 11.87 -10.72 24.70
C GLY A 92 11.76 -9.41 23.95
N GLY A 93 12.87 -8.69 23.78
CA GLY A 93 12.96 -7.49 22.96
C GLY A 93 13.11 -7.84 21.48
N LEU A 94 12.42 -7.08 20.63
CA LEU A 94 12.50 -7.18 19.18
C LEU A 94 12.68 -5.79 18.59
N LEU A 95 13.83 -5.58 17.97
CA LEU A 95 14.18 -4.37 17.24
C LEU A 95 13.75 -4.55 15.78
N VAL A 96 12.96 -3.64 15.23
CA VAL A 96 12.46 -3.68 13.85
C VAL A 96 12.76 -2.35 13.16
N VAL A 97 13.25 -2.42 11.93
CA VAL A 97 13.57 -1.23 11.13
C VAL A 97 12.73 -1.23 9.87
N ILE A 98 12.06 -0.11 9.58
CA ILE A 98 11.42 0.17 8.30
C ILE A 98 12.27 1.26 7.62
N PRO A 99 13.16 0.89 6.70
CA PRO A 99 14.11 1.83 6.10
C PRO A 99 13.40 3.04 5.49
N ASN A 100 13.94 4.24 5.72
CA ASN A 100 13.40 5.52 5.28
C ASN A 100 11.99 5.86 5.81
N VAL A 101 11.49 5.15 6.83
CA VAL A 101 10.18 5.41 7.43
C VAL A 101 10.27 5.55 8.95
N MET A 102 10.59 4.48 9.67
CA MET A 102 10.62 4.48 11.14
C MET A 102 11.39 3.30 11.73
N GLY A 103 11.75 3.42 13.01
CA GLY A 103 12.21 2.31 13.83
C GLY A 103 11.19 1.96 14.90
N ILE A 104 11.05 0.68 15.20
CA ILE A 104 10.10 0.17 16.20
C ILE A 104 10.85 -0.77 17.14
N CYS A 105 10.54 -0.70 18.42
CA CYS A 105 10.92 -1.72 19.39
C CYS A 105 9.66 -2.29 20.05
N THR A 106 9.54 -3.61 20.07
CA THR A 106 8.50 -4.29 20.84
C THR A 106 9.16 -5.13 21.92
N TRP A 107 8.56 -5.21 23.11
CA TRP A 107 9.07 -6.03 24.20
C TRP A 107 7.95 -6.90 24.77
N SER A 108 8.19 -8.19 24.81
CA SER A 108 7.34 -9.19 25.46
C SER A 108 8.22 -10.35 25.90
N PRO A 109 8.42 -10.56 27.21
CA PRO A 109 9.31 -11.60 27.74
C PRO A 109 9.01 -13.03 27.31
N SER A 110 7.75 -13.34 26.97
CA SER A 110 7.37 -14.68 26.50
C SER A 110 7.98 -14.97 25.13
N LEU A 111 8.82 -16.00 25.08
CA LEU A 111 9.49 -16.47 23.87
C LEU A 111 8.80 -17.68 23.26
N ASP A 112 8.92 -17.83 21.95
CA ASP A 112 8.55 -19.03 21.21
C ASP A 112 9.63 -20.12 21.31
N ALA A 113 9.38 -21.27 20.68
CA ALA A 113 10.32 -22.39 20.66
C ALA A 113 11.65 -22.07 19.95
N LEU A 114 11.71 -21.00 19.16
CA LEU A 114 12.88 -20.56 18.38
C LEU A 114 13.63 -19.40 19.07
N GLY A 115 13.18 -18.96 20.25
CA GLY A 115 13.80 -17.88 21.03
C GLY A 115 13.35 -16.47 20.63
N ASN A 116 12.32 -16.31 19.80
CA ASN A 116 11.77 -15.01 19.42
C ASN A 116 10.59 -14.61 20.32
N SER A 117 10.37 -13.31 20.49
CA SER A 117 9.21 -12.81 21.25
C SER A 117 7.89 -13.14 20.57
N CYS A 118 7.00 -13.88 21.24
CA CYS A 118 5.72 -14.32 20.66
C CYS A 118 4.87 -13.14 20.16
N ARG A 119 4.66 -12.14 21.01
CA ARG A 119 3.84 -10.95 20.67
C ARG A 119 4.56 -10.03 19.70
N GLY A 120 5.88 -9.92 19.79
CA GLY A 120 6.67 -9.10 18.87
C GLY A 120 6.55 -9.60 17.43
N VAL A 121 6.71 -10.91 17.22
CA VAL A 121 6.54 -11.52 15.89
C VAL A 121 5.11 -11.38 15.39
N GLN A 122 4.11 -11.67 16.23
CA GLN A 122 2.69 -11.51 15.86
C GLN A 122 2.36 -10.07 15.45
N PHE A 123 2.86 -9.07 16.20
CA PHE A 123 2.68 -7.67 15.86
C PHE A 123 3.26 -7.34 14.47
N CYS A 124 4.46 -7.83 14.16
CA CYS A 124 5.10 -7.58 12.87
C CYS A 124 4.32 -8.20 11.70
N GLU A 125 3.75 -9.39 11.88
CA GLU A 125 2.92 -10.05 10.86
C GLU A 125 1.63 -9.25 10.61
N GLU A 126 0.94 -8.81 11.66
CA GLU A 126 -0.27 -7.98 11.53
C GLU A 126 0.02 -6.59 10.96
N LEU A 127 1.19 -6.01 11.27
CA LEU A 127 1.64 -4.73 10.72
C LEU A 127 1.72 -4.79 9.19
N VAL A 128 2.36 -5.81 8.64
CA VAL A 128 2.56 -5.95 7.19
C VAL A 128 1.31 -6.43 6.45
N LYS A 129 0.38 -7.09 7.14
CA LYS A 129 -0.96 -7.36 6.59
C LYS A 129 -1.74 -6.06 6.39
N LYS A 130 -1.64 -5.11 7.32
CA LYS A 130 -2.40 -3.85 7.30
C LYS A 130 -1.74 -2.76 6.45
N PHE A 131 -0.40 -2.69 6.45
CA PHE A 131 0.37 -1.61 5.81
C PHE A 131 1.32 -2.14 4.74
N ASN A 132 1.60 -1.32 3.72
CA ASN A 132 2.50 -1.66 2.61
C ASN A 132 4.00 -1.49 2.97
N PHE A 133 4.39 -2.07 4.10
CA PHE A 133 5.76 -1.98 4.62
C PHE A 133 6.65 -3.17 4.28
N HIS A 134 6.10 -4.24 3.69
CA HIS A 134 6.94 -5.34 3.21
C HIS A 134 7.97 -4.79 2.23
N ARG A 135 9.25 -5.18 2.35
CA ARG A 135 10.33 -4.68 1.47
C ARG A 135 10.01 -4.86 -0.02
N TYR A 136 9.30 -5.93 -0.35
CA TYR A 136 8.90 -6.28 -1.71
C TYR A 136 7.43 -5.96 -2.04
N ASP A 137 6.73 -5.18 -1.20
CA ASP A 137 5.39 -4.67 -1.54
C ASP A 137 5.46 -3.57 -2.60
N ASN A 138 4.38 -3.43 -3.36
CA ASN A 138 4.25 -2.39 -4.37
C ASN A 138 3.72 -1.08 -3.76
N LEU A 139 4.41 0.04 -4.02
CA LEU A 139 4.02 1.36 -3.53
C LEU A 139 2.88 2.00 -4.34
N ILE A 140 2.68 1.57 -5.58
CA ILE A 140 1.76 2.16 -6.55
C ILE A 140 0.45 1.37 -6.63
N HIS A 141 0.54 0.03 -6.71
CA HIS A 141 -0.60 -0.86 -7.01
C HIS A 141 -0.95 -1.81 -5.85
N ALA A 142 -0.77 -1.40 -4.59
CA ALA A 142 -1.23 -2.21 -3.47
C ALA A 142 -2.77 -2.23 -3.42
N SER A 143 -3.39 -3.40 -3.51
CA SER A 143 -4.84 -3.55 -3.65
C SER A 143 -5.61 -3.13 -2.40
N ASP A 144 -5.11 -3.49 -1.20
CA ASP A 144 -5.91 -3.37 0.04
C ASP A 144 -5.13 -2.84 1.26
N LYS A 145 -3.83 -2.52 1.09
CA LYS A 145 -2.96 -2.08 2.18
C LYS A 145 -2.90 -0.57 2.31
N ILE A 146 -2.74 -0.08 3.53
CA ILE A 146 -2.65 1.35 3.84
C ILE A 146 -1.19 1.80 3.68
N ASP A 147 -0.98 2.91 2.95
CA ASP A 147 0.30 3.61 2.93
C ASP A 147 0.20 4.92 3.72
N PRO A 148 0.81 5.01 4.92
CA PRO A 148 0.77 6.24 5.72
C PRO A 148 1.68 7.34 5.15
N ARG A 149 2.57 7.05 4.19
CA ARG A 149 3.38 8.08 3.51
C ARG A 149 2.55 8.94 2.55
N ARG A 150 1.40 8.42 2.11
CA ARG A 150 0.49 9.12 1.20
C ARG A 150 -0.55 9.90 2.00
N HIS A 151 -0.61 11.21 1.78
CA HIS A 151 -1.73 12.00 2.28
C HIS A 151 -3.03 11.54 1.58
N LYS A 152 -4.04 11.16 2.37
CA LYS A 152 -5.32 10.59 1.88
C LYS A 152 -6.08 11.51 0.92
N PHE A 153 -5.96 12.82 1.10
CA PHE A 153 -6.67 13.81 0.28
C PHE A 153 -5.99 14.07 -1.06
N GLU A 154 -4.67 14.14 -1.06
CA GLU A 154 -3.88 14.46 -2.26
C GLU A 154 -3.92 13.33 -3.29
N THR A 155 -3.88 12.07 -2.84
CA THR A 155 -3.90 10.90 -3.72
C THR A 155 -5.24 10.64 -4.40
N LYS A 156 -6.36 10.84 -3.67
CA LYS A 156 -7.70 10.71 -4.28
C LYS A 156 -7.92 11.79 -5.32
N GLY A 157 -7.62 13.05 -4.99
CA GLY A 157 -7.74 14.17 -5.93
C GLY A 157 -6.90 13.94 -7.18
N LEU A 158 -5.62 13.58 -7.03
CA LEU A 158 -4.73 13.35 -8.17
C LEU A 158 -5.20 12.19 -9.06
N ASN A 159 -5.71 11.10 -8.46
CA ASN A 159 -6.25 9.98 -9.23
C ASN A 159 -7.50 10.37 -10.04
N ILE A 160 -8.39 11.18 -9.44
CA ILE A 160 -9.58 11.72 -10.12
C ILE A 160 -9.16 12.60 -11.27
N VAL A 161 -8.29 13.57 -11.01
CA VAL A 161 -7.79 14.50 -12.04
C VAL A 161 -7.12 13.74 -13.19
N ASN A 162 -6.28 12.75 -12.89
CA ASN A 162 -5.62 11.93 -13.91
C ASN A 162 -6.64 11.14 -14.74
N LEU A 163 -7.61 10.49 -14.10
CA LEU A 163 -8.68 9.74 -14.77
C LEU A 163 -9.48 10.64 -15.73
N LEU A 164 -9.88 11.81 -15.23
CA LEU A 164 -10.66 12.79 -15.96
C LEU A 164 -9.88 13.39 -17.13
N PHE A 165 -8.60 13.70 -16.92
CA PHE A 165 -7.71 14.21 -17.96
C PHE A 165 -7.52 13.20 -19.10
N CYS A 166 -7.37 11.90 -18.79
CA CYS A 166 -7.30 10.86 -19.81
C CYS A 166 -8.59 10.74 -20.63
N ALA A 167 -9.74 10.96 -19.99
CA ALA A 167 -11.03 10.96 -20.67
C ALA A 167 -11.22 12.19 -21.57
N SER A 168 -10.79 13.39 -21.12
CA SER A 168 -10.84 14.60 -21.95
C SER A 168 -9.85 14.57 -23.11
N SER A 169 -8.66 13.97 -22.92
CA SER A 169 -7.65 13.86 -23.98
C SER A 169 -7.95 12.74 -24.99
N GLY A 170 -8.94 11.88 -24.71
CA GLY A 170 -9.26 10.73 -25.55
C GLY A 170 -8.26 9.58 -25.46
N ASP A 171 -7.42 9.50 -24.41
CA ASP A 171 -6.44 8.42 -24.26
C ASP A 171 -7.10 7.16 -23.69
N ILE A 172 -7.63 6.33 -24.60
CA ILE A 172 -8.21 5.03 -24.25
C ILE A 172 -7.19 4.07 -23.63
N THR A 173 -5.90 4.22 -23.94
CA THR A 173 -4.86 3.33 -23.40
C THR A 173 -4.67 3.61 -21.92
N ALA A 174 -4.62 4.89 -21.54
CA ALA A 174 -4.57 5.28 -20.15
C ALA A 174 -5.84 4.89 -19.39
N LEU A 175 -7.03 5.06 -19.96
CA LEU A 175 -8.29 4.58 -19.35
C LEU A 175 -8.29 3.07 -19.10
N ARG A 176 -7.79 2.28 -20.07
CA ARG A 176 -7.62 0.84 -19.91
C ARG A 176 -6.64 0.51 -18.79
N ARG A 177 -5.51 1.21 -18.69
CA ARG A 177 -4.55 1.02 -17.58
C ARG A 177 -5.19 1.34 -16.23
N HIS A 178 -5.95 2.43 -16.13
CA HIS A 178 -6.65 2.80 -14.89
C HIS A 178 -7.67 1.73 -14.48
N LYS A 179 -8.48 1.23 -15.42
CA LYS A 179 -9.42 0.14 -15.14
C LYS A 179 -8.70 -1.14 -14.70
N LEU A 180 -7.61 -1.52 -15.38
CA LEU A 180 -6.80 -2.70 -15.04
C LEU A 180 -6.12 -2.56 -13.67
N SER A 181 -5.80 -1.34 -13.25
CA SER A 181 -5.22 -1.06 -11.92
C SER A 181 -6.23 -1.14 -10.76
N GLY A 182 -7.50 -1.44 -11.04
CA GLY A 182 -8.56 -1.50 -10.04
C GLY A 182 -9.09 -0.13 -9.61
N MET A 183 -8.81 0.93 -10.38
CA MET A 183 -9.34 2.26 -10.09
C MET A 183 -10.86 2.28 -10.26
N ASP A 184 -11.53 2.96 -9.34
CA ASP A 184 -12.96 3.23 -9.48
C ASP A 184 -13.18 4.28 -10.57
N MET A 185 -13.87 3.89 -11.64
CA MET A 185 -14.14 4.74 -12.80
C MET A 185 -15.38 5.62 -12.60
N THR A 186 -16.08 5.48 -11.48
CA THR A 186 -17.28 6.26 -11.13
C THR A 186 -16.96 7.56 -10.40
N LEU A 187 -15.67 7.80 -10.09
CA LEU A 187 -15.23 8.98 -9.39
C LEU A 187 -15.54 10.26 -10.19
N SER A 188 -15.84 11.33 -9.45
CA SER A 188 -16.19 12.64 -9.99
C SER A 188 -15.34 13.76 -9.40
N ASP A 189 -15.22 14.86 -10.14
CA ASP A 189 -14.52 16.06 -9.68
C ASP A 189 -15.35 16.91 -8.70
N TYR A 190 -14.80 18.05 -8.25
CA TYR A 190 -15.50 19.06 -7.45
C TYR A 190 -16.82 19.53 -8.07
N ASP A 191 -16.94 19.50 -9.40
CA ASP A 191 -18.17 19.85 -10.14
C ASP A 191 -19.16 18.69 -10.30
N GLY A 192 -18.88 17.50 -9.75
CA GLY A 192 -19.72 16.31 -9.94
C GLY A 192 -19.59 15.66 -11.32
N ARG A 193 -18.71 16.18 -12.19
CA ARG A 193 -18.44 15.61 -13.51
C ARG A 193 -17.60 14.33 -13.39
N THR A 194 -18.07 13.28 -14.04
CA THR A 194 -17.37 11.98 -14.16
C THR A 194 -16.56 11.90 -15.45
N ALA A 195 -15.75 10.85 -15.62
CA ALA A 195 -15.01 10.62 -16.87
C ALA A 195 -15.93 10.54 -18.10
N LEU A 196 -17.19 10.12 -17.92
CA LEU A 196 -18.16 10.04 -19.00
C LEU A 196 -18.64 11.42 -19.46
N HIS A 197 -18.78 12.40 -18.56
CA HIS A 197 -19.10 13.78 -18.90
C HIS A 197 -18.03 14.35 -19.83
N LEU A 198 -16.76 14.32 -19.39
CA LEU A 198 -15.65 14.88 -20.15
C LEU A 198 -15.42 14.17 -21.50
N ALA A 199 -15.54 12.84 -21.54
CA ALA A 199 -15.44 12.10 -22.80
C ALA A 199 -16.57 12.45 -23.77
N ALA A 200 -17.77 12.74 -23.25
CA ALA A 200 -18.94 13.10 -24.04
C ALA A 200 -18.88 14.55 -24.53
N ALA A 201 -18.41 15.47 -23.69
CA ALA A 201 -18.19 16.87 -24.02
C ALA A 201 -17.13 17.07 -25.13
N GLU A 202 -16.09 16.25 -25.16
CA GLU A 202 -15.01 16.30 -26.16
C GLU A 202 -15.29 15.41 -27.40
N GLY A 203 -16.34 14.58 -27.36
CA GLY A 203 -16.76 13.75 -28.50
C GLY A 203 -15.95 12.45 -28.70
N HIS A 204 -15.27 11.94 -27.68
CA HIS A 204 -14.42 10.74 -27.77
C HIS A 204 -15.23 9.43 -27.72
N VAL A 205 -15.81 9.03 -28.86
CA VAL A 205 -16.68 7.83 -29.00
C VAL A 205 -16.05 6.57 -28.40
N ASN A 206 -14.77 6.31 -28.68
CA ASN A 206 -14.07 5.12 -28.18
C ASN A 206 -13.97 5.10 -26.63
N CYS A 207 -13.77 6.27 -26.02
CA CYS A 207 -13.70 6.40 -24.56
C CYS A 207 -15.08 6.22 -23.93
N VAL A 208 -16.12 6.82 -24.53
CA VAL A 208 -17.52 6.65 -24.09
C VAL A 208 -17.94 5.18 -24.16
N GLU A 209 -17.66 4.50 -25.28
CA GLU A 209 -17.96 3.09 -25.45
C GLU A 209 -17.25 2.22 -24.39
N PHE A 210 -15.98 2.50 -24.13
CA PHE A 210 -15.20 1.80 -23.10
C PHE A 210 -15.77 2.01 -21.69
N LEU A 211 -16.12 3.26 -21.34
CA LEU A 211 -16.66 3.60 -20.02
C LEU A 211 -18.04 2.96 -19.77
N LEU A 212 -18.89 2.91 -20.80
CA LEU A 212 -20.23 2.31 -20.70
C LEU A 212 -20.17 0.78 -20.71
N LYS A 213 -19.52 0.18 -21.73
CA LYS A 213 -19.53 -1.28 -21.92
C LYS A 213 -18.62 -2.02 -20.96
N GLN A 214 -17.42 -1.51 -20.69
CA GLN A 214 -16.39 -2.24 -19.93
C GLN A 214 -16.30 -1.77 -18.48
N CYS A 215 -16.53 -0.49 -18.21
CA CYS A 215 -16.46 0.04 -16.84
C CYS A 215 -17.82 0.10 -16.14
N ASN A 216 -18.93 -0.02 -16.89
CA ASN A 216 -20.31 0.04 -16.38
C ASN A 216 -20.58 1.32 -15.56
N VAL A 217 -20.02 2.44 -16.01
CA VAL A 217 -20.20 3.76 -15.38
C VAL A 217 -21.66 4.20 -15.57
N PRO A 218 -22.33 4.74 -14.53
CA PRO A 218 -23.69 5.24 -14.66
C PRO A 218 -23.77 6.38 -15.67
N HIS A 219 -24.71 6.28 -16.62
CA HIS A 219 -24.91 7.24 -17.70
C HIS A 219 -25.83 8.41 -17.32
N ASN A 220 -26.63 8.26 -16.25
CA ASN A 220 -27.59 9.24 -15.76
C ASN A 220 -27.07 10.08 -14.57
N VAL A 221 -25.76 10.19 -14.42
CA VAL A 221 -25.17 11.08 -13.41
C VAL A 221 -25.39 12.52 -13.86
N LEU A 222 -25.74 13.40 -12.92
CA LEU A 222 -25.89 14.83 -13.16
C LEU A 222 -24.69 15.56 -12.57
N ASP A 223 -24.17 16.54 -13.31
CA ASP A 223 -23.17 17.47 -12.82
C ASP A 223 -23.79 18.52 -11.87
N ARG A 224 -22.97 19.45 -11.36
CA ARG A 224 -23.40 20.57 -10.53
C ARG A 224 -24.44 21.48 -11.21
N TRP A 225 -24.46 21.54 -12.53
CA TRP A 225 -25.38 22.36 -13.32
C TRP A 225 -26.65 21.62 -13.75
N GLY A 226 -26.81 20.34 -13.36
CA GLY A 226 -27.94 19.51 -13.71
C GLY A 226 -27.86 18.93 -15.13
N ASN A 227 -26.70 18.98 -15.77
CA ASN A 227 -26.46 18.40 -17.08
C ASN A 227 -26.06 16.93 -16.93
N SER A 228 -26.60 16.10 -17.81
CA SER A 228 -26.14 14.73 -18.00
C SER A 228 -25.06 14.66 -19.09
N PRO A 229 -24.28 13.56 -19.18
CA PRO A 229 -23.32 13.36 -20.28
C PRO A 229 -23.98 13.47 -21.67
N LEU A 230 -25.26 13.07 -21.79
CA LEU A 230 -26.04 13.22 -23.01
C LEU A 230 -26.32 14.70 -23.33
N HIS A 231 -26.61 15.51 -22.30
CA HIS A 231 -26.82 16.95 -22.47
C HIS A 231 -25.53 17.64 -22.91
N GLU A 232 -24.39 17.31 -22.29
CA GLU A 232 -23.09 17.84 -22.71
C GLU A 232 -22.76 17.48 -24.17
N ALA A 233 -22.88 16.20 -24.55
CA ALA A 233 -22.66 15.79 -25.95
C ALA A 233 -23.58 16.53 -26.94
N THR A 234 -24.82 16.81 -26.55
CA THR A 234 -25.78 17.56 -27.39
C THR A 234 -25.40 19.04 -27.49
N MET A 235 -24.99 19.66 -26.38
CA MET A 235 -24.57 21.07 -26.32
C MET A 235 -23.34 21.35 -27.17
N PHE A 236 -22.36 20.43 -27.17
CA PHE A 236 -21.15 20.55 -27.99
C PHE A 236 -21.32 19.99 -29.42
N GLY A 237 -22.48 19.40 -29.75
CA GLY A 237 -22.84 18.99 -31.11
C GLY A 237 -22.24 17.64 -31.56
N HIS A 238 -21.86 16.75 -30.64
CA HIS A 238 -21.26 15.46 -30.95
C HIS A 238 -22.31 14.37 -31.21
N THR A 239 -22.90 14.37 -32.41
CA THR A 239 -23.99 13.46 -32.81
C THR A 239 -23.66 11.97 -32.61
N ALA A 240 -22.44 11.53 -32.97
CA ALA A 240 -22.03 10.14 -32.81
C ALA A 240 -22.05 9.65 -31.35
N VAL A 241 -21.72 10.53 -30.40
CA VAL A 241 -21.77 10.20 -28.96
C VAL A 241 -23.22 10.24 -28.45
N VAL A 242 -24.02 11.19 -28.93
CA VAL A 242 -25.45 11.30 -28.60
C VAL A 242 -26.21 10.05 -29.01
N ASP A 243 -25.97 9.55 -30.22
CA ASP A 243 -26.64 8.35 -30.72
C ASP A 243 -26.25 7.12 -29.88
N LEU A 244 -24.96 6.96 -29.58
CA LEU A 244 -24.46 5.88 -28.72
C LEU A 244 -25.08 5.92 -27.31
N LEU A 245 -25.16 7.10 -26.69
CA LEU A 245 -25.76 7.26 -25.36
C LEU A 245 -27.27 6.97 -25.36
N LYS A 246 -28.01 7.40 -26.38
CA LYS A 246 -29.46 7.09 -26.53
C LYS A 246 -29.71 5.60 -26.78
N GLU A 247 -28.89 4.98 -27.62
CA GLU A 247 -28.91 3.53 -27.82
C GLU A 247 -28.66 2.79 -26.50
N TRP A 248 -27.70 3.27 -25.70
CA TRP A 248 -27.42 2.69 -24.40
C TRP A 248 -28.59 2.87 -23.40
N GLU A 249 -29.20 4.05 -23.37
CA GLU A 249 -30.34 4.36 -22.49
C GLU A 249 -31.55 3.47 -22.82
N THR A 250 -31.91 3.34 -24.10
CA THR A 250 -33.00 2.47 -24.56
C THR A 250 -32.71 0.99 -24.24
N HIS A 251 -31.46 0.54 -24.44
CA HIS A 251 -31.04 -0.81 -24.07
C HIS A 251 -31.13 -1.06 -22.56
N CYS A 252 -30.71 -0.08 -21.74
CA CYS A 252 -30.79 -0.17 -20.28
C CYS A 252 -32.25 -0.23 -19.80
N ALA A 253 -33.14 0.60 -20.36
CA ALA A 253 -34.57 0.61 -20.06
C ALA A 253 -35.25 -0.74 -20.37
N LEU A 254 -34.92 -1.36 -21.50
CA LEU A 254 -35.41 -2.70 -21.87
C LEU A 254 -34.88 -3.81 -20.94
N SER A 255 -33.65 -3.66 -20.44
CA SER A 255 -33.04 -4.61 -19.50
C SER A 255 -33.62 -4.51 -18.08
N GLY A 256 -33.98 -3.30 -17.62
CA GLY A 256 -34.63 -3.05 -16.33
C GLY A 256 -36.04 -3.65 -16.26
N ALA A 257 -36.81 -3.51 -17.35
CA ALA A 257 -38.15 -4.10 -17.47
C ALA A 257 -38.19 -5.64 -17.40
N LYS A 258 -37.06 -6.33 -17.65
CA LYS A 258 -36.94 -7.79 -17.48
C LYS A 258 -36.61 -8.21 -16.05
N LYS A 259 -36.05 -7.34 -15.21
CA LYS A 259 -35.79 -7.64 -13.80
C LYS A 259 -37.06 -7.55 -12.95
N GLU A 260 -37.90 -6.55 -13.17
CA GLU A 260 -39.18 -6.40 -12.44
C GLU A 260 -40.17 -7.54 -12.70
N LYS A 261 -40.14 -8.16 -13.90
CA LYS A 261 -41.00 -9.32 -14.20
C LYS A 261 -40.59 -10.63 -13.52
N LYS A 262 -39.43 -10.71 -12.88
CA LYS A 262 -38.98 -11.93 -12.16
C LYS A 262 -39.29 -11.94 -10.66
N GLU A 263 -39.63 -10.80 -10.06
CA GLU A 263 -39.88 -10.70 -8.61
C GLU A 263 -41.35 -10.93 -8.20
N VAL A 264 -42.26 -11.14 -9.16
CA VAL A 264 -43.71 -11.25 -8.85
C VAL A 264 -44.22 -12.70 -8.71
N ASP A 265 -43.43 -13.72 -9.08
CA ASP A 265 -43.85 -15.14 -9.03
C ASP A 265 -43.10 -15.93 -7.95
N LEU A 266 -43.42 -15.71 -6.68
CA LEU A 266 -43.14 -16.66 -5.59
C LEU A 266 -44.43 -16.88 -4.79
N PRO A 267 -45.04 -18.07 -4.83
CA PRO A 267 -46.24 -18.35 -4.04
C PRO A 267 -45.90 -18.38 -2.54
N PRO A 268 -46.85 -18.03 -1.65
CA PRO A 268 -46.62 -18.03 -0.22
C PRO A 268 -46.35 -19.47 0.26
N LEU A 269 -45.26 -19.66 0.99
CA LEU A 269 -44.99 -20.92 1.68
C LEU A 269 -46.08 -21.15 2.73
N ASN A 270 -46.89 -22.18 2.53
CA ASN A 270 -47.80 -22.71 3.55
C ASN A 270 -46.99 -23.36 4.70
N THR A 271 -47.56 -23.18 5.90
CA THR A 271 -47.23 -23.70 7.24
C THR A 271 -46.53 -25.04 7.32
#